data_AF-A0A509E5Q0-F1
#
_entry.id   AF-A0A509E5Q0-F1
#
_cell.length_a   1.000
_cell.length_b   1.000
_cell.length_c   1.000
_cell.angle_alpha   90.00
_cell.angle_beta   90.00
_cell.angle_gamma   90.00
#
_symmetry.space_group_name_H-M   'P 1'
#
loop_
_entity.id
_entity.type
_entity.pdbx_description
1 polymer ?
#
loop_
_entity_poly.entity_id
_entity_poly.type
_entity_poly.pdbx_seq_one_letter_code
_entity_poly.pdbx_strand_id
1 'polypeptide(L)'
;MGGHPATPAASAGAPAASGRIGSIDALRGLVMVLMLVDHVREFFYLHAQVRDPMDLAATPTDLVLTRAASHLCAPVFILLTGLSASLYGQRHGKREAAAFLLKRGLLLILLEATLVNLAWTRSLFPPILYLQVIWAIGLSMVALAGLLALPRTLLAGLALLIMLGHNLLDGLVLHTGEPGYVLWSILHQRGMIGLPWGGVARTSYPVLPWIGVIAAGYVLGSLFSDGVRPERRQRSLAALGLSALCAFLILRAVNGYGEPVPWQPGLGPLATMLSFINLTKYPPSADFLLLTLGLGLCLLALFERVPARMLVWLRVFGGAPMFFYLLHLALLRLLHDGAQAFGLAGASGRIEAGSPADLWLIAAGLSMPLWLACRWMVALKRRTPAPVLRYL
;
A
#
# COMPACT_ATOMS: atom_id res chain seq x y z
N MET A 1 23.99 30.43 -63.66
CA MET A 1 22.97 30.79 -62.67
C MET A 1 22.32 29.50 -62.17
N GLY A 2 22.88 28.92 -61.11
CA GLY A 2 22.33 27.73 -60.46
C GLY A 2 21.54 28.15 -59.23
N GLY A 3 20.27 27.77 -59.16
CA GLY A 3 19.39 28.03 -58.02
C GLY A 3 18.48 26.84 -57.80
N HIS A 4 18.86 25.96 -56.86
CA HIS A 4 17.97 24.94 -56.31
C HIS A 4 16.96 25.59 -55.36
N PRO A 5 15.66 25.23 -55.40
CA PRO A 5 14.71 25.65 -54.38
C PRO A 5 14.92 24.83 -53.11
N ALA A 6 15.08 25.52 -51.99
CA ALA A 6 15.20 24.93 -50.66
C ALA A 6 13.85 24.35 -50.20
N THR A 7 13.83 23.05 -49.91
CA THR A 7 12.76 22.39 -49.14
C THR A 7 12.73 22.91 -47.70
N PRO A 8 11.57 23.30 -47.14
CA PRO A 8 11.48 23.66 -45.73
C PRO A 8 11.65 22.41 -44.86
N ALA A 9 12.65 22.45 -43.98
CA ALA A 9 12.87 21.43 -42.97
C ALA A 9 11.68 21.39 -42.00
N ALA A 10 10.94 20.28 -42.01
CA ALA A 10 9.97 19.97 -40.97
C ALA A 10 10.73 19.83 -39.64
N SER A 11 10.50 20.77 -38.73
CA SER A 11 10.93 20.65 -37.34
C SER A 11 10.18 19.48 -36.72
N ALA A 12 10.82 18.32 -36.69
CA ALA A 12 10.39 17.18 -35.90
C ALA A 12 10.40 17.59 -34.43
N GLY A 13 9.26 18.08 -33.94
CA GLY A 13 9.03 18.26 -32.51
C GLY A 13 9.27 16.92 -31.83
N ALA A 14 10.34 16.83 -31.05
CA ALA A 14 10.62 15.68 -30.22
C ALA A 14 9.34 15.35 -29.42
N PRO A 15 8.87 14.09 -29.40
CA PRO A 15 7.70 13.75 -28.60
C PRO A 15 8.05 14.10 -27.15
N ALA A 16 7.27 15.02 -26.57
CA ALA A 16 7.38 15.34 -25.15
C ALA A 16 7.27 14.02 -24.38
N ALA A 17 8.38 13.55 -23.81
CA ALA A 17 8.39 12.35 -23.01
C ALA A 17 7.35 12.55 -21.89
N SER A 18 6.18 11.91 -22.03
CA SER A 18 5.07 12.11 -21.09
C SER A 18 5.52 11.68 -19.70
N GLY A 19 5.96 12.67 -18.93
CA GLY A 19 6.75 12.49 -17.73
C GLY A 19 5.97 11.69 -16.70
N ARG A 20 6.60 10.66 -16.15
CA ARG A 20 6.11 9.95 -14.98
C ARG A 20 5.75 10.97 -13.89
N ILE A 21 4.51 10.92 -13.41
CA ILE A 21 3.95 11.96 -12.53
C ILE A 21 4.68 11.89 -11.18
N GLY A 22 5.49 12.92 -10.90
CA GLY A 22 6.42 12.92 -9.78
C GLY A 22 5.75 12.84 -8.41
N SER A 23 4.56 13.42 -8.25
CA SER A 23 3.81 13.40 -6.99
C SER A 23 3.35 11.98 -6.61
N ILE A 24 2.92 11.17 -7.58
CA ILE A 24 2.52 9.77 -7.38
C ILE A 24 3.69 8.94 -6.88
N ASP A 25 4.85 9.04 -7.54
CA ASP A 25 6.04 8.31 -7.08
C ASP A 25 6.55 8.83 -5.74
N ALA A 26 6.49 10.13 -5.49
CA ALA A 26 6.90 10.70 -4.20
C ALA A 26 6.03 10.19 -3.04
N LEU A 27 4.70 10.17 -3.21
CA LEU A 27 3.79 9.65 -2.19
C LEU A 27 4.01 8.16 -1.96
N ARG A 28 4.19 7.38 -3.04
CA ARG A 28 4.58 5.97 -2.94
C ARG A 28 5.89 5.79 -2.17
N GLY A 29 6.89 6.63 -2.46
CA GLY A 29 8.17 6.60 -1.77
C GLY A 29 8.07 6.93 -0.28
N LEU A 30 7.23 7.88 0.10
CA LEU A 30 6.98 8.21 1.51
C LEU A 30 6.44 6.98 2.26
N VAL A 31 5.39 6.35 1.74
CA VAL A 31 4.79 5.19 2.40
C VAL A 31 5.71 3.96 2.39
N MET A 32 6.64 3.85 1.43
CA MET A 32 7.68 2.81 1.44
C MET A 32 8.64 2.96 2.61
N VAL A 33 9.06 4.20 2.92
CA VAL A 33 9.95 4.48 4.05
C VAL A 33 9.23 4.23 5.38
N LEU A 34 7.94 4.59 5.49
CA LEU A 34 7.14 4.28 6.67
C LEU A 34 6.90 2.78 6.85
N MET A 35 6.65 2.05 5.75
CA MET A 35 6.54 0.58 5.75
C MET A 35 7.85 -0.08 6.20
N LEU A 36 9.01 0.47 5.83
CA LEU A 36 10.31 -0.05 6.26
C LEU A 36 10.43 -0.05 7.79
N VAL A 37 9.96 1.00 8.48
CA VAL A 37 9.95 1.06 9.96
C VAL A 37 9.09 -0.08 10.54
N ASP A 38 7.91 -0.31 9.97
CA ASP A 38 7.03 -1.40 10.41
C ASP A 38 7.64 -2.78 10.17
N HIS A 39 8.33 -2.98 9.05
CA HIS A 39 8.99 -4.25 8.79
C HIS A 39 10.24 -4.44 9.66
N VAL A 40 10.97 -3.37 10.01
CA VAL A 40 12.02 -3.45 11.04
C VAL A 40 11.43 -3.92 12.37
N ARG A 41 10.26 -3.42 12.78
CA ARG A 41 9.55 -3.89 13.99
C ARG A 41 9.25 -5.39 13.94
N GLU A 42 8.78 -5.89 12.81
CA GLU A 42 8.45 -7.31 12.61
C GLU A 42 9.68 -8.25 12.57
N PHE A 43 10.90 -7.70 12.45
CA PHE A 43 12.14 -8.49 12.55
C PHE A 43 12.84 -8.32 13.89
N PHE A 44 12.89 -7.09 14.40
CA PHE A 44 13.74 -6.70 15.52
C PHE A 44 12.96 -6.35 16.80
N TYR A 45 11.63 -6.44 16.81
CA TYR A 45 10.82 -6.06 17.98
C TYR A 45 9.74 -7.11 18.30
N LEU A 46 10.10 -8.38 18.17
CA LEU A 46 9.15 -9.49 18.30
C LEU A 46 8.65 -9.73 19.74
N HIS A 47 9.35 -9.22 20.76
CA HIS A 47 8.95 -9.35 22.16
C HIS A 47 7.72 -8.48 22.53
N ALA A 48 7.39 -7.47 21.72
CA ALA A 48 6.26 -6.55 21.95
C ALA A 48 5.32 -6.53 20.72
N GLN A 49 4.61 -7.62 20.52
CA GLN A 49 3.62 -7.75 19.44
C GLN A 49 2.42 -6.83 19.65
N VAL A 50 2.04 -6.10 18.60
CA VAL A 50 0.95 -5.14 18.63
C VAL A 50 -0.29 -5.73 17.95
N ARG A 51 -1.42 -5.73 18.67
CA ARG A 51 -2.71 -6.22 18.17
C ARG A 51 -3.36 -5.23 17.20
N ASP A 52 -4.44 -5.67 16.55
CA ASP A 52 -5.27 -4.87 15.66
C ASP A 52 -6.75 -4.98 16.06
N PRO A 53 -7.40 -3.87 16.49
CA PRO A 53 -6.79 -2.58 16.83
C PRO A 53 -5.82 -2.70 18.04
N MET A 54 -5.05 -1.65 18.31
CA MET A 54 -4.00 -1.69 19.34
C MET A 54 -4.61 -1.74 20.76
N ASP A 55 -4.01 -2.53 21.65
CA ASP A 55 -4.36 -2.50 23.08
C ASP A 55 -3.61 -1.35 23.75
N LEU A 56 -4.28 -0.21 23.92
CA LEU A 56 -3.68 1.01 24.46
C LEU A 56 -3.33 0.90 25.96
N ALA A 57 -3.86 -0.10 26.68
CA ALA A 57 -3.49 -0.34 28.07
C ALA A 57 -2.17 -1.13 28.18
N ALA A 58 -1.91 -2.00 27.22
CA ALA A 58 -0.70 -2.84 27.18
C ALA A 58 0.42 -2.30 26.29
N THR A 59 0.13 -1.32 25.42
CA THR A 59 1.09 -0.81 24.42
C THR A 59 1.61 0.56 24.80
N PRO A 60 2.94 0.74 24.97
CA PRO A 60 3.55 2.05 25.19
C PRO A 60 3.23 3.05 24.07
N THR A 61 3.07 4.33 24.43
CA THR A 61 2.66 5.41 23.52
C THR A 61 3.57 5.57 22.30
N ASP A 62 4.88 5.49 22.48
CA ASP A 62 5.88 5.57 21.41
C ASP A 62 5.76 4.41 20.40
N LEU A 63 5.43 3.21 20.88
CA LEU A 63 5.14 2.06 20.03
C LEU A 63 3.80 2.21 19.30
N VAL A 64 2.77 2.76 19.96
CA VAL A 64 1.47 3.10 19.33
C VAL A 64 1.68 4.06 18.16
N LEU A 65 2.44 5.14 18.38
CA LEU A 65 2.74 6.14 17.34
C LEU A 65 3.57 5.54 16.19
N THR A 66 4.55 4.70 16.53
CA THR A 66 5.38 4.00 15.54
C THR A 66 4.53 3.07 14.68
N ARG A 67 3.60 2.31 15.28
CA ARG A 67 2.68 1.44 14.53
C ARG A 67 1.71 2.26 13.67
N ALA A 68 1.14 3.32 14.22
CA ALA A 68 0.20 4.19 13.52
C ALA A 68 0.80 4.85 12.27
N ALA A 69 2.11 5.16 12.27
CA ALA A 69 2.80 5.70 11.10
C ALA A 69 2.66 4.81 9.85
N SER A 70 2.54 3.49 10.03
CA SER A 70 2.38 2.51 8.94
C SER A 70 0.94 2.31 8.47
N HIS A 71 -0.06 2.91 9.14
CA HIS A 71 -1.47 2.78 8.77
C HIS A 71 -1.75 3.36 7.38
N LEU A 72 -1.00 4.37 6.97
CA LEU A 72 -1.13 4.99 5.66
C LEU A 72 -0.68 4.09 4.51
N CYS A 73 0.15 3.07 4.78
CA CYS A 73 0.88 2.36 3.75
C CYS A 73 -0.02 1.58 2.79
N ALA A 74 -0.80 0.62 3.29
CA ALA A 74 -1.64 -0.23 2.43
C ALA A 74 -2.73 0.55 1.66
N PRO A 75 -3.52 1.45 2.30
CA PRO A 75 -4.54 2.23 1.60
C PRO A 75 -3.97 3.07 0.46
N VAL A 76 -2.89 3.81 0.71
CA VAL A 76 -2.26 4.66 -0.31
C VAL A 76 -1.63 3.82 -1.41
N PHE A 77 -0.96 2.71 -1.09
CA PHE A 77 -0.38 1.84 -2.12
C PHE A 77 -1.43 1.28 -3.07
N ILE A 78 -2.55 0.80 -2.53
CA ILE A 78 -3.64 0.20 -3.31
C ILE A 78 -4.34 1.28 -4.14
N LEU A 79 -4.63 2.45 -3.54
CA LEU A 79 -5.20 3.61 -4.24
C LEU A 79 -4.31 4.03 -5.42
N LEU A 80 -3.01 4.22 -5.18
CA LEU A 80 -2.06 4.62 -6.22
C LEU A 80 -1.85 3.54 -7.28
N THR A 81 -2.07 2.27 -6.95
CA THR A 81 -2.05 1.16 -7.91
C THR A 81 -3.22 1.25 -8.87
N GLY A 82 -4.44 1.48 -8.36
CA GLY A 82 -5.63 1.76 -9.18
C GLY A 82 -5.44 3.00 -10.05
N LEU A 83 -4.91 4.08 -9.48
CA LEU A 83 -4.60 5.33 -10.18
C LEU A 83 -3.65 5.09 -11.36
N SER A 84 -2.56 4.34 -11.11
CA SER A 84 -1.58 3.99 -12.13
C SER A 84 -2.19 3.12 -13.23
N ALA A 85 -3.12 2.22 -12.89
CA ALA A 85 -3.84 1.40 -13.87
C ALA A 85 -4.76 2.22 -14.77
N SER A 86 -5.40 3.27 -14.22
CA SER A 86 -6.21 4.21 -15.01
C SER A 86 -5.36 5.00 -15.98
N LEU A 87 -4.19 5.50 -15.55
CA LEU A 87 -3.22 6.17 -16.43
C LEU A 87 -2.70 5.24 -17.53
N TYR A 88 -2.42 3.98 -17.19
CA TYR A 88 -2.01 2.99 -18.17
C TYR A 88 -3.10 2.73 -19.21
N GLY A 89 -4.35 2.56 -18.77
CA GLY A 89 -5.50 2.33 -19.65
C GLY A 89 -5.90 3.53 -20.50
N GLN A 90 -5.61 4.76 -20.06
CA GLN A 90 -5.79 5.95 -20.90
C GLN A 90 -4.83 5.96 -22.09
N ARG A 91 -3.64 5.36 -21.97
CA ARG A 91 -2.63 5.30 -23.03
C ARG A 91 -2.75 4.07 -23.93
N HIS A 92 -3.18 2.93 -23.37
CA HIS A 92 -3.15 1.62 -24.05
C HIS A 92 -4.55 1.00 -24.27
N GLY A 93 -5.59 1.65 -23.76
CA GLY A 93 -6.96 1.13 -23.78
C GLY A 93 -7.28 0.18 -22.63
N LYS A 94 -8.59 -0.04 -22.41
CA LYS A 94 -9.11 -0.83 -21.28
C LYS A 94 -8.71 -2.30 -21.34
N ARG A 95 -8.72 -2.92 -22.53
CA ARG A 95 -8.42 -4.35 -22.69
C ARG A 95 -6.98 -4.68 -22.33
N GLU A 96 -6.03 -3.85 -22.79
CA GLU A 96 -4.62 -4.00 -22.42
C GLU A 96 -4.39 -3.73 -20.93
N ALA A 97 -5.07 -2.73 -20.36
CA ALA A 97 -5.01 -2.47 -18.92
C ALA A 97 -5.54 -3.66 -18.09
N ALA A 98 -6.65 -4.27 -18.49
CA ALA A 98 -7.20 -5.46 -17.83
C ALA A 98 -6.23 -6.63 -17.89
N ALA A 99 -5.67 -6.92 -19.07
CA ALA A 99 -4.69 -7.99 -19.24
C ALA A 99 -3.40 -7.74 -18.42
N PHE A 100 -2.94 -6.49 -18.36
CA PHE A 100 -1.79 -6.10 -17.56
C PHE A 100 -2.06 -6.26 -16.06
N LEU A 101 -3.23 -5.80 -15.58
CA LEU A 101 -3.66 -5.96 -14.18
C LEU A 101 -3.76 -7.44 -13.80
N LEU A 102 -4.36 -8.28 -14.66
CA LEU A 102 -4.49 -9.72 -14.41
C LEU A 102 -3.12 -10.40 -14.28
N LYS A 103 -2.23 -10.20 -15.26
CA LYS A 103 -0.88 -10.79 -15.25
C LYS A 103 -0.07 -10.32 -14.03
N ARG A 104 -0.10 -9.01 -13.75
CA ARG A 104 0.64 -8.43 -12.63
C ARG A 104 0.04 -8.87 -11.28
N GLY A 105 -1.28 -8.93 -11.17
CA GLY A 105 -1.96 -9.39 -9.96
C GLY A 105 -1.64 -10.86 -9.63
N LEU A 106 -1.68 -11.74 -10.63
CA LEU A 106 -1.28 -13.15 -10.47
C LEU A 106 0.20 -13.29 -10.10
N LEU A 107 1.09 -12.47 -10.67
CA LEU A 107 2.49 -12.44 -10.27
C LEU A 107 2.66 -12.04 -8.79
N LEU A 108 1.92 -11.04 -8.31
CA LEU A 108 1.98 -10.63 -6.90
C LEU A 108 1.48 -11.72 -5.96
N ILE A 109 0.40 -12.41 -6.33
CA ILE A 109 -0.11 -13.58 -5.60
C ILE A 109 0.97 -14.67 -5.51
N LEU A 110 1.61 -15.01 -6.63
CA LEU A 110 2.68 -15.99 -6.66
C LEU A 110 3.88 -15.56 -5.81
N LEU A 111 4.32 -14.30 -5.91
CA LEU A 111 5.42 -13.77 -5.11
C LEU A 111 5.12 -13.80 -3.61
N GLU A 112 3.90 -13.48 -3.20
CA GLU A 112 3.49 -13.56 -1.80
C GLU A 112 3.63 -15.00 -1.29
N ALA A 113 2.99 -15.94 -1.99
CA ALA A 113 2.95 -17.35 -1.59
C ALA A 113 4.32 -18.03 -1.61
N THR A 114 5.30 -17.45 -2.31
CA THR A 114 6.66 -18.00 -2.47
C THR A 114 7.71 -17.11 -1.80
N LEU A 115 8.31 -16.19 -2.55
CA LEU A 115 9.50 -15.43 -2.15
C LEU A 115 9.27 -14.59 -0.89
N VAL A 116 8.10 -13.96 -0.74
CA VAL A 116 7.79 -13.15 0.44
C VAL A 116 7.61 -14.04 1.67
N ASN A 117 6.81 -15.11 1.57
CA ASN A 117 6.67 -16.06 2.67
C ASN A 117 8.00 -16.74 3.03
N LEU A 118 8.85 -17.05 2.05
CA LEU A 118 10.20 -17.58 2.29
C LEU A 118 11.04 -16.59 3.10
N ALA A 119 11.00 -15.30 2.74
CA ALA A 119 11.74 -14.27 3.47
C ALA A 119 11.21 -14.06 4.90
N TRP A 120 9.91 -14.26 5.16
CA TRP A 120 9.35 -14.19 6.51
C TRP A 120 9.60 -15.44 7.35
N THR A 121 9.45 -16.64 6.76
CA THR A 121 9.34 -17.90 7.51
C THR A 121 10.55 -18.83 7.39
N ARG A 122 11.48 -18.55 6.46
CA ARG A 122 12.63 -19.41 6.12
C ARG A 122 12.24 -20.79 5.57
N SER A 123 10.97 -21.02 5.20
CA SER A 123 10.49 -22.29 4.66
C SER A 123 9.64 -22.07 3.41
N LEU A 124 9.75 -23.00 2.45
CA LEU A 124 8.84 -23.08 1.30
C LEU A 124 7.47 -23.65 1.68
N PHE A 125 7.42 -24.48 2.72
CA PHE A 125 6.20 -25.08 3.26
C PHE A 125 6.09 -24.75 4.75
N PRO A 126 5.80 -23.48 5.10
CA PRO A 126 5.72 -23.08 6.49
C PRO A 126 4.47 -23.67 7.17
N PRO A 127 4.49 -23.80 8.51
CA PRO A 127 3.30 -24.18 9.28
C PRO A 127 2.18 -23.13 9.14
N ILE A 128 2.57 -21.85 9.03
CA ILE A 128 1.66 -20.73 8.75
C ILE A 128 2.17 -19.99 7.51
N LEU A 129 1.38 -20.02 6.45
CA LEU A 129 1.58 -19.19 5.26
C LEU A 129 0.79 -17.88 5.44
N TYR A 130 1.48 -16.74 5.47
CA TYR A 130 0.85 -15.45 5.67
C TYR A 130 0.40 -14.86 4.33
N LEU A 131 -0.89 -14.56 4.21
CA LEU A 131 -1.45 -13.82 3.07
C LEU A 131 -1.62 -12.36 3.46
N GLN A 132 -0.60 -11.54 3.18
CA GLN A 132 -0.49 -10.15 3.62
C GLN A 132 -0.86 -9.15 2.49
N VAL A 133 -0.25 -7.97 2.54
CA VAL A 133 -0.62 -6.82 1.69
C VAL A 133 -0.38 -7.07 0.21
N ILE A 134 0.68 -7.78 -0.19
CA ILE A 134 0.95 -8.03 -1.62
C ILE A 134 -0.08 -8.99 -2.21
N TRP A 135 -0.50 -10.01 -1.45
CA TRP A 135 -1.63 -10.86 -1.82
C TRP A 135 -2.91 -10.03 -2.02
N ALA A 136 -3.22 -9.14 -1.08
CA ALA A 136 -4.40 -8.28 -1.18
C ALA A 136 -4.33 -7.32 -2.38
N ILE A 137 -3.16 -6.73 -2.67
CA ILE A 137 -2.94 -5.93 -3.88
C ILE A 137 -3.16 -6.80 -5.13
N GLY A 138 -2.59 -8.01 -5.16
CA GLY A 138 -2.72 -8.94 -6.28
C GLY A 138 -4.17 -9.28 -6.60
N LEU A 139 -4.93 -9.72 -5.60
CA LEU A 139 -6.37 -10.00 -5.75
C LEU A 139 -7.17 -8.75 -6.13
N SER A 140 -6.84 -7.59 -5.56
CA SER A 140 -7.50 -6.32 -5.92
C SER A 140 -7.25 -5.96 -7.39
N MET A 141 -6.05 -6.21 -7.93
CA MET A 141 -5.74 -6.00 -9.35
C MET A 141 -6.52 -6.97 -10.25
N VAL A 142 -6.64 -8.24 -9.86
CA VAL A 142 -7.45 -9.24 -10.58
C VAL A 142 -8.93 -8.84 -10.59
N ALA A 143 -9.47 -8.44 -9.44
CA ALA A 143 -10.85 -7.95 -9.34
C ALA A 143 -11.07 -6.70 -10.22
N LEU A 144 -10.17 -5.70 -10.12
CA LEU A 144 -10.25 -4.49 -10.92
C LEU A 144 -10.22 -4.80 -12.42
N ALA A 145 -9.42 -5.77 -12.87
CA ALA A 145 -9.38 -6.18 -14.27
C ALA A 145 -10.76 -6.60 -14.81
N GLY A 146 -11.54 -7.33 -14.01
CA GLY A 146 -12.93 -7.68 -14.33
C GLY A 146 -13.90 -6.49 -14.27
N LEU A 147 -13.66 -5.55 -13.36
CA LEU A 147 -14.50 -4.36 -13.17
C LEU A 147 -14.28 -3.26 -14.23
N LEU A 148 -13.21 -3.31 -15.04
CA LEU A 148 -12.90 -2.27 -16.03
C LEU A 148 -13.97 -2.10 -17.13
N ALA A 149 -14.81 -3.12 -17.33
CA ALA A 149 -15.93 -3.07 -18.25
C ALA A 149 -17.02 -2.07 -17.80
N LEU A 150 -17.15 -1.83 -16.49
CA LEU A 150 -18.18 -0.95 -15.95
C LEU A 150 -17.97 0.52 -16.38
N PRO A 151 -19.04 1.31 -16.50
CA PRO A 151 -18.93 2.76 -16.64
C PRO A 151 -18.32 3.34 -15.35
N ARG A 152 -17.52 4.41 -15.51
CA ARG A 152 -16.76 4.99 -14.39
C ARG A 152 -17.64 5.45 -13.22
N THR A 153 -18.86 5.91 -13.49
CA THR A 153 -19.84 6.31 -12.47
C THR A 153 -20.29 5.13 -11.62
N LEU A 154 -20.61 4.00 -12.25
CA LEU A 154 -20.97 2.77 -11.54
C LEU A 154 -19.77 2.22 -10.75
N LEU A 155 -18.57 2.27 -11.31
CA LEU A 155 -17.35 1.88 -10.61
C LEU A 155 -17.08 2.76 -9.38
N ALA A 156 -17.36 4.07 -9.46
CA ALA A 156 -17.26 4.99 -8.33
C ALA A 156 -18.29 4.66 -7.24
N GLY A 157 -19.55 4.43 -7.64
CA GLY A 157 -20.61 4.01 -6.71
C GLY A 157 -20.28 2.69 -6.02
N LEU A 158 -19.80 1.71 -6.78
CA LEU A 158 -19.38 0.40 -6.25
C LEU A 158 -18.18 0.53 -5.30
N ALA A 159 -17.19 1.36 -5.63
CA ALA A 159 -16.04 1.60 -4.75
C ALA A 159 -16.48 2.19 -3.40
N LEU A 160 -17.35 3.21 -3.42
CA LEU A 160 -17.90 3.81 -2.20
C LEU A 160 -18.77 2.83 -1.42
N LEU A 161 -19.65 2.08 -2.10
CA LEU A 161 -20.49 1.07 -1.47
C LEU A 161 -19.66 -0.01 -0.76
N ILE A 162 -18.61 -0.49 -1.42
CA ILE A 162 -17.71 -1.48 -0.82
C ILE A 162 -16.97 -0.88 0.37
N MET A 163 -16.31 0.26 0.20
CA MET A 163 -15.47 0.88 1.24
C MET A 163 -16.27 1.33 2.46
N LEU A 164 -17.47 1.88 2.25
CA LEU A 164 -18.29 2.45 3.32
C LEU A 164 -19.38 1.51 3.80
N GLY A 165 -19.71 0.46 3.06
CA GLY A 165 -20.81 -0.45 3.37
C GLY A 165 -20.38 -1.83 3.85
N HIS A 166 -19.12 -2.24 3.66
CA HIS A 166 -18.69 -3.60 4.05
C HIS A 166 -18.81 -3.85 5.55
N ASN A 167 -18.71 -2.82 6.41
CA ASN A 167 -18.87 -2.99 7.86
C ASN A 167 -20.26 -3.51 8.26
N LEU A 168 -21.29 -3.32 7.42
CA LEU A 168 -22.62 -3.92 7.65
C LEU A 168 -22.58 -5.46 7.62
N LEU A 169 -21.53 -6.05 7.04
CA LEU A 169 -21.33 -7.49 6.95
C LEU A 169 -20.50 -8.04 8.12
N ASP A 170 -20.01 -7.19 9.04
CA ASP A 170 -19.15 -7.60 10.17
C ASP A 170 -19.86 -8.60 11.11
N GLY A 171 -21.20 -8.60 11.14
CA GLY A 171 -21.99 -9.58 11.91
C GLY A 171 -22.06 -10.99 11.29
N LEU A 172 -21.67 -11.15 10.02
CA LEU A 172 -21.63 -12.45 9.36
C LEU A 172 -20.27 -13.10 9.59
N VAL A 173 -20.21 -14.06 10.51
CA VAL A 173 -18.99 -14.82 10.80
C VAL A 173 -19.21 -16.26 10.39
N LEU A 174 -18.34 -16.77 9.51
CA LEU A 174 -18.34 -18.18 9.12
C LEU A 174 -17.26 -18.95 9.86
N HIS A 175 -17.53 -20.20 10.20
CA HIS A 175 -16.61 -21.10 10.90
C HIS A 175 -16.00 -22.16 9.96
N THR A 176 -14.85 -22.71 10.35
CA THR A 176 -14.18 -23.77 9.61
C THR A 176 -15.12 -24.96 9.43
N GLY A 177 -15.31 -25.39 8.18
CA GLY A 177 -16.23 -26.48 7.81
C GLY A 177 -17.57 -25.99 7.27
N GLU A 178 -17.94 -24.72 7.47
CA GLU A 178 -19.14 -24.15 6.89
C GLU A 178 -18.96 -23.82 5.39
N PRO A 179 -20.01 -23.99 4.57
CA PRO A 179 -19.97 -23.62 3.16
C PRO A 179 -19.61 -22.14 2.99
N GLY A 180 -18.61 -21.86 2.16
CA GLY A 180 -18.17 -20.50 1.87
C GLY A 180 -17.16 -19.90 2.86
N TYR A 181 -16.79 -20.60 3.94
CA TYR A 181 -15.78 -20.14 4.91
C TYR A 181 -14.50 -19.62 4.24
N VAL A 182 -13.93 -20.40 3.32
CA VAL A 182 -12.69 -20.02 2.60
C VAL A 182 -12.85 -18.72 1.83
N LEU A 183 -13.95 -18.58 1.07
CA LEU A 183 -14.22 -17.38 0.28
C LEU A 183 -14.44 -16.18 1.19
N TRP A 184 -15.21 -16.34 2.26
CA TRP A 184 -15.48 -15.28 3.23
C TRP A 184 -14.22 -14.87 4.02
N SER A 185 -13.35 -15.82 4.35
CA SER A 185 -12.04 -15.53 4.94
C SER A 185 -11.10 -14.79 3.99
N ILE A 186 -11.23 -14.97 2.68
CA ILE A 186 -10.48 -14.16 1.72
C ILE A 186 -11.10 -12.76 1.60
N LEU A 187 -12.43 -12.67 1.54
CA LEU A 187 -13.13 -11.42 1.25
C LEU A 187 -13.25 -10.49 2.46
N HIS A 188 -13.64 -10.99 3.62
CA HIS A 188 -14.18 -10.11 4.67
C HIS A 188 -13.69 -10.40 6.09
N GLN A 189 -13.46 -11.66 6.46
CA GLN A 189 -12.98 -12.01 7.82
C GLN A 189 -11.54 -12.54 7.83
N ARG A 190 -10.80 -12.39 8.95
CA ARG A 190 -9.53 -13.12 9.13
C ARG A 190 -9.81 -14.58 9.45
N GLY A 191 -9.15 -15.50 8.75
CA GLY A 191 -9.33 -16.93 8.94
C GLY A 191 -8.05 -17.73 8.70
N MET A 192 -8.11 -19.00 9.10
CA MET A 192 -7.08 -20.01 8.83
C MET A 192 -7.66 -21.03 7.86
N ILE A 193 -6.99 -21.21 6.72
CA ILE A 193 -7.40 -22.11 5.65
C ILE A 193 -6.40 -23.27 5.59
N GLY A 194 -6.88 -24.51 5.70
CA GLY A 194 -6.00 -25.69 5.64
C GLY A 194 -5.26 -25.80 4.29
N LEU A 195 -3.99 -26.20 4.32
CA LEU A 195 -3.14 -26.39 3.15
C LEU A 195 -2.78 -27.87 2.94
N PRO A 196 -2.48 -28.29 1.70
CA PRO A 196 -2.24 -29.71 1.36
C PRO A 196 -1.07 -30.38 2.10
N TRP A 197 -0.10 -29.60 2.60
CA TRP A 197 1.07 -30.10 3.32
C TRP A 197 0.91 -30.10 4.86
N GLY A 198 -0.33 -29.92 5.36
CA GLY A 198 -0.61 -29.88 6.80
C GLY A 198 -0.39 -28.53 7.48
N GLY A 199 0.06 -27.51 6.73
CA GLY A 199 0.10 -26.12 7.19
C GLY A 199 -1.25 -25.40 7.07
N VAL A 200 -1.30 -24.14 7.48
CA VAL A 200 -2.47 -23.26 7.33
C VAL A 200 -2.12 -21.94 6.66
N ALA A 201 -2.99 -21.44 5.79
CA ALA A 201 -2.90 -20.09 5.23
C ALA A 201 -3.71 -19.13 6.09
N ARG A 202 -3.06 -18.08 6.59
CA ARG A 202 -3.70 -17.02 7.38
C ARG A 202 -4.08 -15.86 6.47
N THR A 203 -5.37 -15.56 6.37
CA THR A 203 -5.86 -14.38 5.65
C THR A 203 -5.69 -13.12 6.52
N SER A 204 -4.51 -12.50 6.45
CA SER A 204 -4.20 -11.32 7.25
C SER A 204 -4.84 -10.05 6.70
N TYR A 205 -5.14 -10.01 5.40
CA TYR A 205 -5.76 -8.87 4.71
C TYR A 205 -7.03 -9.32 3.96
N PRO A 206 -8.22 -9.30 4.61
CA PRO A 206 -9.47 -9.55 3.91
C PRO A 206 -9.68 -8.52 2.78
N VAL A 207 -9.95 -9.00 1.55
CA VAL A 207 -9.73 -8.22 0.32
C VAL A 207 -10.88 -7.33 -0.13
N LEU A 208 -12.10 -7.56 0.34
CA LEU A 208 -13.29 -6.85 -0.12
C LEU A 208 -13.12 -5.33 -0.05
N PRO A 209 -12.82 -4.71 1.10
CA PRO A 209 -12.62 -3.26 1.17
C PRO A 209 -11.47 -2.77 0.27
N TRP A 210 -10.40 -3.56 0.14
CA TRP A 210 -9.26 -3.23 -0.73
C TRP A 210 -9.62 -3.20 -2.23
N ILE A 211 -10.58 -4.02 -2.67
CA ILE A 211 -11.17 -3.95 -4.01
C ILE A 211 -11.87 -2.59 -4.22
N GLY A 212 -12.57 -2.10 -3.19
CA GLY A 212 -13.14 -0.75 -3.20
C GLY A 212 -12.06 0.32 -3.35
N VAL A 213 -10.97 0.23 -2.57
CA VAL A 213 -9.85 1.19 -2.61
C VAL A 213 -9.17 1.24 -3.99
N ILE A 214 -8.87 0.07 -4.60
CA ILE A 214 -8.21 0.06 -5.92
C ILE A 214 -9.14 0.62 -7.01
N ALA A 215 -10.45 0.36 -6.91
CA ALA A 215 -11.45 0.88 -7.83
C ALA A 215 -11.59 2.41 -7.68
N ALA A 216 -11.62 2.93 -6.46
CA ALA A 216 -11.58 4.37 -6.18
C ALA A 216 -10.33 5.02 -6.79
N GLY A 217 -9.17 4.38 -6.63
CA GLY A 217 -7.93 4.81 -7.26
C GLY A 217 -8.02 4.89 -8.78
N TYR A 218 -8.63 3.88 -9.42
CA TYR A 218 -8.85 3.87 -10.87
C TYR A 218 -9.75 5.01 -11.34
N VAL A 219 -10.83 5.30 -10.61
CA VAL A 219 -11.73 6.43 -10.87
C VAL A 219 -10.99 7.76 -10.75
N LEU A 220 -10.18 7.95 -9.71
CA LEU A 220 -9.37 9.16 -9.52
C LEU A 220 -8.39 9.43 -10.66
N GLY A 221 -8.00 8.41 -11.42
CA GLY A 221 -7.04 8.55 -12.52
C GLY A 221 -7.51 9.48 -13.63
N SER A 222 -8.81 9.75 -13.76
CA SER A 222 -9.31 10.75 -14.71
C SER A 222 -8.90 12.18 -14.35
N LEU A 223 -8.59 12.46 -13.07
CA LEU A 223 -8.07 13.77 -12.66
C LEU A 223 -6.66 14.01 -13.21
N PHE A 224 -5.94 12.97 -13.59
CA PHE A 224 -4.58 13.02 -14.13
C PHE A 224 -4.53 12.86 -15.66
N SER A 225 -5.68 12.93 -16.34
CA SER A 225 -5.76 12.96 -17.80
C SER A 225 -5.20 14.27 -18.36
N ASP A 226 -4.67 14.25 -19.58
CA ASP A 226 -3.95 15.37 -20.22
C ASP A 226 -4.77 16.68 -20.28
N GLY A 227 -6.10 16.60 -20.33
CA GLY A 227 -6.99 17.77 -20.36
C GLY A 227 -7.26 18.45 -19.00
N VAL A 228 -6.75 17.90 -17.89
CA VAL A 228 -7.02 18.45 -16.55
C VAL A 228 -5.88 19.36 -16.09
N ARG A 229 -6.20 20.65 -15.96
CA ARG A 229 -5.27 21.65 -15.41
C ARG A 229 -4.78 21.26 -14.00
N PRO A 230 -3.47 21.43 -13.68
CA PRO A 230 -2.92 21.11 -12.37
C PRO A 230 -3.68 21.74 -11.20
N GLU A 231 -4.15 22.98 -11.33
CA GLU A 231 -4.86 23.70 -10.26
C GLU A 231 -6.20 23.02 -9.95
N ARG A 232 -6.92 22.56 -10.99
CA ARG A 232 -8.19 21.85 -10.83
C ARG A 232 -7.95 20.48 -10.19
N ARG A 233 -6.90 19.78 -10.60
CA ARG A 233 -6.51 18.49 -10.03
C ARG A 233 -6.18 18.63 -8.54
N GLN A 234 -5.31 19.57 -8.17
CA GLN A 234 -4.96 19.85 -6.77
C GLN A 234 -6.18 20.21 -5.91
N ARG A 235 -7.06 21.09 -6.41
CA ARG A 235 -8.30 21.45 -5.68
C ARG A 235 -9.21 20.24 -5.50
N SER A 236 -9.35 19.40 -6.52
CA SER A 236 -10.19 18.19 -6.45
C SER A 236 -9.61 17.18 -5.46
N LEU A 237 -8.30 16.93 -5.49
CA LEU A 237 -7.62 16.04 -4.54
C LEU A 237 -7.75 16.55 -3.10
N ALA A 238 -7.53 17.85 -2.87
CA ALA A 238 -7.69 18.46 -1.55
C ALA A 238 -9.14 18.40 -1.08
N ALA A 239 -10.12 18.71 -1.95
CA ALA A 239 -11.53 18.64 -1.60
C ALA A 239 -11.95 17.20 -1.24
N LEU A 240 -11.56 16.20 -2.03
CA LEU A 240 -11.85 14.80 -1.74
C LEU A 240 -11.18 14.32 -0.45
N GLY A 241 -9.91 14.69 -0.24
CA GLY A 241 -9.18 14.36 0.98
C GLY A 241 -9.81 14.98 2.23
N LEU A 242 -10.12 16.28 2.18
CA LEU A 242 -10.78 16.98 3.28
C LEU A 242 -12.19 16.47 3.54
N SER A 243 -12.98 16.18 2.48
CA SER A 243 -14.31 15.57 2.65
C SER A 243 -14.24 14.20 3.32
N ALA A 244 -13.25 13.36 2.97
CA ALA A 244 -13.05 12.07 3.63
C ALA A 244 -12.65 12.23 5.11
N LEU A 245 -11.77 13.19 5.42
CA LEU A 245 -11.40 13.52 6.80
C LEU A 245 -12.58 14.07 7.61
N CYS A 246 -13.39 14.94 7.02
CA CYS A 246 -14.61 15.44 7.66
C CYS A 246 -15.60 14.31 7.92
N ALA A 247 -15.81 13.41 6.95
CA ALA A 247 -16.67 12.23 7.13
C ALA A 247 -16.15 11.32 8.25
N PHE A 248 -14.84 11.07 8.29
CA PHE A 248 -14.20 10.33 9.39
C PHE A 248 -14.49 11.00 10.74
N LEU A 249 -14.28 12.31 10.87
CA LEU A 249 -14.52 13.01 12.13
C LEU A 249 -15.99 12.91 12.57
N ILE A 250 -16.93 13.01 11.64
CA ILE A 250 -18.36 12.89 11.93
C ILE A 250 -18.71 11.48 12.40
N LEU A 251 -18.32 10.44 11.65
CA LEU A 251 -18.61 9.05 12.01
C LEU A 251 -17.95 8.69 13.35
N ARG A 252 -16.67 9.04 13.50
CA ARG A 252 -15.90 8.72 14.69
C ARG A 252 -16.40 9.46 15.92
N ALA A 253 -16.87 10.71 15.80
CA ALA A 253 -17.46 11.44 16.93
C ALA A 253 -18.78 10.83 17.41
N VAL A 254 -19.60 10.27 16.51
CA VAL A 254 -20.87 9.63 16.85
C VAL A 254 -20.68 8.25 17.49
N ASN A 255 -19.56 7.56 17.20
CA ASN A 255 -19.24 6.24 17.79
C ASN A 255 -20.26 5.13 17.45
N GLY A 256 -21.02 5.27 16.36
CA GLY A 256 -22.11 4.34 15.99
C GLY A 256 -21.80 3.42 14.81
N TYR A 257 -21.20 3.94 13.74
CA TYR A 257 -20.90 3.20 12.51
C TYR A 257 -19.50 3.55 11.99
N GLY A 258 -18.89 2.62 11.27
CA GLY A 258 -17.64 2.84 10.53
C GLY A 258 -16.39 2.32 11.22
N GLU A 259 -16.43 2.10 12.53
CA GLU A 259 -15.39 1.42 13.31
C GLU A 259 -16.02 0.44 14.30
N PRO A 260 -15.67 -0.86 14.26
CA PRO A 260 -16.22 -1.86 15.17
C PRO A 260 -15.90 -1.63 16.65
N VAL A 261 -14.78 -0.96 16.95
CA VAL A 261 -14.35 -0.67 18.32
C VAL A 261 -14.57 0.82 18.65
N PRO A 262 -15.59 1.15 19.47
CA PRO A 262 -15.84 2.53 19.89
C PRO A 262 -14.64 3.12 20.62
N TRP A 263 -14.32 4.39 20.36
CA TRP A 263 -13.31 5.07 21.18
C TRP A 263 -13.90 5.37 22.56
N GLN A 264 -13.04 5.41 23.57
CA GLN A 264 -13.41 5.72 24.94
C GLN A 264 -12.49 6.81 25.51
N PRO A 265 -12.98 7.69 26.40
CA PRO A 265 -12.13 8.62 27.12
C PRO A 265 -11.06 7.87 27.92
N GLY A 266 -9.80 8.26 27.74
CA GLY A 266 -8.67 7.73 28.52
C GLY A 266 -8.35 8.60 29.75
N LEU A 267 -7.29 8.23 30.48
CA LEU A 267 -6.82 8.94 31.69
C LEU A 267 -6.31 10.38 31.43
N GLY A 268 -6.29 10.83 30.17
CA GLY A 268 -5.90 12.19 29.80
C GLY A 268 -6.10 12.46 28.30
N PRO A 269 -5.87 13.70 27.83
CA PRO A 269 -6.15 14.11 26.46
C PRO A 269 -5.42 13.26 25.41
N LEU A 270 -4.17 12.89 25.68
CA LEU A 270 -3.38 12.05 24.78
C LEU A 270 -3.96 10.64 24.66
N ALA A 271 -4.33 10.01 25.78
CA ALA A 271 -4.92 8.67 25.77
C ALA A 271 -6.27 8.64 25.04
N THR A 272 -7.11 9.67 25.25
CA THR A 272 -8.37 9.85 24.51
C THR A 272 -8.12 10.05 23.02
N MET A 273 -7.15 10.89 22.64
CA MET A 273 -6.77 11.09 21.24
C MET A 273 -6.29 9.79 20.60
N LEU A 274 -5.44 9.02 21.29
CA LEU A 274 -4.97 7.72 20.80
C LEU A 274 -6.13 6.73 20.63
N SER A 275 -7.09 6.68 21.57
CA SER A 275 -8.31 5.88 21.42
C SER A 275 -9.13 6.31 20.20
N PHE A 276 -9.25 7.62 19.97
CA PHE A 276 -9.98 8.17 18.84
C PHE A 276 -9.37 7.76 17.49
N ILE A 277 -8.04 7.70 17.37
CA ILE A 277 -7.34 7.32 16.13
C ILE A 277 -6.94 5.84 16.06
N ASN A 278 -7.26 5.03 17.07
CA ASN A 278 -7.02 3.59 17.09
C ASN A 278 -8.16 2.87 16.36
N LEU A 279 -7.90 2.51 15.09
CA LEU A 279 -8.90 2.01 14.15
C LEU A 279 -8.53 0.60 13.69
N THR A 280 -9.53 -0.23 13.41
CA THR A 280 -9.37 -1.60 12.94
C THR A 280 -8.82 -1.62 11.51
N LYS A 281 -7.68 -2.27 11.31
CA LYS A 281 -6.99 -2.39 10.02
C LYS A 281 -7.38 -3.64 9.24
N TYR A 282 -7.84 -4.71 9.89
CA TYR A 282 -8.13 -6.01 9.24
C TYR A 282 -9.46 -6.66 9.66
N PRO A 283 -10.51 -6.60 8.81
CA PRO A 283 -10.61 -5.78 7.59
C PRO A 283 -10.50 -4.29 7.91
N PRO A 284 -9.98 -3.45 7.00
CA PRO A 284 -9.89 -2.01 7.24
C PRO A 284 -11.29 -1.44 7.39
N SER A 285 -11.59 -0.86 8.54
CA SER A 285 -12.89 -0.24 8.80
C SER A 285 -13.13 0.98 7.90
N ALA A 286 -14.38 1.38 7.69
CA ALA A 286 -14.70 2.57 6.92
C ALA A 286 -14.01 3.82 7.49
N ASP A 287 -13.93 3.95 8.82
CA ASP A 287 -13.21 5.03 9.48
C ASP A 287 -11.70 4.98 9.20
N PHE A 288 -11.10 3.77 9.25
CA PHE A 288 -9.70 3.57 8.89
C PHE A 288 -9.44 4.02 7.44
N LEU A 289 -10.31 3.63 6.51
CA LEU A 289 -10.20 4.03 5.10
C LEU A 289 -10.38 5.54 4.91
N LEU A 290 -11.37 6.16 5.54
CA LEU A 290 -11.63 7.60 5.44
C LEU A 290 -10.46 8.42 5.97
N LEU A 291 -9.93 8.08 7.15
CA LEU A 291 -8.77 8.74 7.73
C LEU A 291 -7.54 8.60 6.81
N THR A 292 -7.19 7.36 6.46
CA THR A 292 -5.92 7.09 5.75
C THR A 292 -5.95 7.54 4.29
N LEU A 293 -7.05 7.34 3.56
CA LEU A 293 -7.19 7.84 2.19
C LEU A 293 -7.36 9.35 2.17
N GLY A 294 -8.05 9.94 3.15
CA GLY A 294 -8.16 11.39 3.31
C GLY A 294 -6.79 12.04 3.46
N LEU A 295 -5.96 11.54 4.39
CA LEU A 295 -4.57 11.96 4.55
C LEU A 295 -3.75 11.73 3.27
N GLY A 296 -3.88 10.57 2.64
CA GLY A 296 -3.17 10.23 1.41
C GLY A 296 -3.49 11.18 0.25
N LEU A 297 -4.75 11.57 0.06
CA LEU A 297 -5.20 12.51 -0.96
C LEU A 297 -4.73 13.93 -0.68
N CYS A 298 -4.77 14.38 0.58
CA CYS A 298 -4.21 15.66 1.00
C CYS A 298 -2.69 15.73 0.76
N LEU A 299 -1.96 14.67 1.09
CA LEU A 299 -0.52 14.56 0.80
C LEU A 299 -0.23 14.56 -0.70
N LEU A 300 -1.06 13.87 -1.50
CA LEU A 300 -0.91 13.88 -2.96
C LEU A 300 -1.12 15.30 -3.53
N ALA A 301 -2.14 16.01 -3.05
CA ALA A 301 -2.40 17.41 -3.41
C ALA A 301 -1.22 18.33 -3.01
N LEU A 302 -0.65 18.12 -1.83
CA LEU A 302 0.53 18.86 -1.36
C LEU A 302 1.74 18.57 -2.24
N PHE A 303 2.01 17.31 -2.57
CA PHE A 303 3.17 16.92 -3.38
C PHE A 303 3.09 17.41 -4.83
N GLU A 304 1.92 17.77 -5.32
CA GLU A 304 1.80 18.47 -6.61
C GLU A 304 2.22 19.94 -6.57
N ARG A 305 2.20 20.56 -5.39
CA ARG A 305 2.62 21.96 -5.19
C ARG A 305 4.10 22.07 -4.84
N VAL A 306 4.67 21.03 -4.23
CA VAL A 306 6.07 21.02 -3.83
C VAL A 306 6.98 20.91 -5.06
N PRO A 307 8.05 21.73 -5.16
CA PRO A 307 9.00 21.66 -6.27
C PRO A 307 9.61 20.27 -6.41
N ALA A 308 9.69 19.78 -7.65
CA ALA A 308 10.17 18.44 -7.98
C ALA A 308 11.54 18.08 -7.36
N ARG A 309 12.42 19.07 -7.18
CA ARG A 309 13.75 18.93 -6.55
C ARG A 309 13.68 18.45 -5.09
N MET A 310 12.67 18.87 -4.34
CA MET A 310 12.50 18.49 -2.93
C MET A 310 11.97 17.06 -2.79
N LEU A 311 11.31 16.55 -3.83
CA LEU A 311 10.73 15.20 -3.84
C LEU A 311 11.66 14.16 -4.48
N VAL A 312 12.85 14.53 -4.95
CA VAL A 312 13.77 13.63 -5.68
C VAL A 312 14.05 12.37 -4.87
N TRP A 313 14.32 12.50 -3.58
CA TRP A 313 14.61 11.37 -2.69
C TRP A 313 13.47 10.36 -2.66
N LEU A 314 12.24 10.82 -2.42
CA LEU A 314 11.06 9.97 -2.37
C LEU A 314 10.71 9.37 -3.74
N ARG A 315 10.88 10.14 -4.82
CA ARG A 315 10.61 9.68 -6.19
C ARG A 315 11.48 8.51 -6.61
N VAL A 316 12.72 8.42 -6.10
CA VAL A 316 13.60 7.29 -6.36
C VAL A 316 13.02 6.00 -5.78
N PHE A 317 12.57 6.02 -4.52
CA PHE A 317 11.90 4.87 -3.90
C PHE A 317 10.64 4.48 -4.68
N GLY A 318 9.72 5.43 -4.89
CA GLY A 318 8.49 5.16 -5.63
C GLY A 318 8.71 4.78 -7.09
N GLY A 319 9.91 5.01 -7.62
CA GLY A 319 10.39 4.64 -8.93
C GLY A 319 10.44 3.12 -9.17
N ALA A 320 10.72 2.33 -8.12
CA ALA A 320 10.94 0.88 -8.20
C ALA A 320 10.34 0.13 -6.99
N PRO A 321 9.00 0.17 -6.80
CA PRO A 321 8.38 -0.28 -5.56
C PRO A 321 8.47 -1.79 -5.31
N MET A 322 8.32 -2.62 -6.36
CA MET A 322 8.41 -4.08 -6.21
C MET A 322 9.84 -4.53 -5.94
N PHE A 323 10.82 -3.99 -6.68
CA PHE A 323 12.23 -4.17 -6.37
C PHE A 323 12.57 -3.79 -4.92
N PHE A 324 12.16 -2.60 -4.46
CA PHE A 324 12.36 -2.20 -3.07
C PHE A 324 11.71 -3.20 -2.11
N TYR A 325 10.48 -3.63 -2.38
CA TYR A 325 9.75 -4.54 -1.51
C TYR A 325 10.50 -5.87 -1.31
N LEU A 326 11.00 -6.47 -2.39
CA LEU A 326 11.74 -7.72 -2.28
C LEU A 326 13.12 -7.50 -1.64
N LEU A 327 13.83 -6.44 -2.03
CA LEU A 327 15.18 -6.17 -1.56
C LEU A 327 15.22 -5.84 -0.06
N HIS A 328 14.33 -4.97 0.43
CA HIS A 328 14.37 -4.57 1.84
C HIS A 328 14.04 -5.77 2.75
N LEU A 329 13.12 -6.64 2.34
CA LEU A 329 12.76 -7.81 3.13
C LEU A 329 13.90 -8.83 3.18
N ALA A 330 14.55 -9.09 2.04
CA ALA A 330 15.78 -9.89 1.99
C ALA A 330 16.90 -9.28 2.83
N LEU A 331 17.09 -7.96 2.77
CA LEU A 331 18.11 -7.26 3.54
C LEU A 331 17.86 -7.37 5.05
N LEU A 332 16.62 -7.14 5.51
CA LEU A 332 16.25 -7.30 6.92
C LEU A 332 16.52 -8.72 7.42
N ARG A 333 16.16 -9.73 6.60
CA ARG A 333 16.45 -11.14 6.89
C ARG A 333 17.94 -11.44 7.00
N LEU A 334 18.72 -10.99 6.02
CA LEU A 334 20.17 -11.20 6.02
C LEU A 334 20.84 -10.54 7.23
N LEU A 335 20.41 -9.33 7.61
CA LEU A 335 20.94 -8.62 8.76
C LEU A 335 20.57 -9.30 10.07
N HIS A 336 19.30 -9.68 10.25
CA HIS A 336 18.84 -10.37 11.45
C HIS A 336 19.56 -11.72 11.61
N ASP A 337 19.58 -12.54 10.56
CA ASP A 337 20.14 -13.89 10.62
C ASP A 337 21.68 -13.86 10.68
N GLY A 338 22.31 -12.89 10.00
CA GLY A 338 23.74 -12.65 10.09
C GLY A 338 24.16 -12.25 11.51
N ALA A 339 23.47 -11.27 12.11
CA ALA A 339 23.74 -10.86 13.48
C ALA A 339 23.54 -12.03 14.48
N GLN A 340 22.52 -12.86 14.25
CA GLN A 340 22.32 -14.08 15.04
C GLN A 340 23.48 -15.07 14.89
N ALA A 341 23.98 -15.29 13.66
CA ALA A 341 25.11 -16.18 13.40
C ALA A 341 26.43 -15.67 13.99
N PHE A 342 26.61 -14.36 14.12
CA PHE A 342 27.76 -13.75 14.81
C PHE A 342 27.64 -13.77 16.35
N GLY A 343 26.61 -14.39 16.91
CA GLY A 343 26.44 -14.49 18.37
C GLY A 343 26.02 -13.18 19.03
N LEU A 344 25.45 -12.23 18.27
CA LEU A 344 24.97 -10.95 18.80
C LEU A 344 23.55 -11.04 19.39
N ALA A 345 23.01 -12.26 19.52
CA ALA A 345 21.71 -12.50 20.11
C ALA A 345 21.69 -12.07 21.59
N GLY A 346 20.64 -11.34 21.97
CA GLY A 346 20.44 -10.95 23.36
C GLY A 346 20.02 -12.13 24.25
N ALA A 347 19.68 -11.84 25.50
CA ALA A 347 19.23 -12.85 26.47
C ALA A 347 18.00 -13.66 26.01
N SER A 348 17.19 -13.12 25.10
CA SER A 348 16.03 -13.80 24.50
C SER A 348 16.40 -14.82 23.42
N GLY A 349 17.69 -14.93 23.05
CA GLY A 349 18.16 -15.77 21.95
C GLY A 349 17.84 -15.22 20.55
N ARG A 350 17.35 -13.98 20.46
CA ARG A 350 17.02 -13.26 19.22
C ARG A 350 17.76 -11.93 19.13
N ILE A 351 17.79 -11.36 17.93
CA ILE A 351 18.26 -9.99 17.72
C ILE A 351 17.05 -9.07 17.92
N GLU A 352 17.07 -8.31 19.02
CA GLU A 352 15.96 -7.45 19.40
C GLU A 352 16.47 -6.04 19.67
N ALA A 353 15.78 -5.05 19.11
CA ALA A 353 15.93 -3.64 19.40
C ALA A 353 15.41 -3.33 20.82
N GLY A 354 16.05 -2.39 21.51
CA GLY A 354 15.71 -2.07 22.90
C GLY A 354 14.50 -1.16 23.03
N SER A 355 14.24 -0.32 22.03
CA SER A 355 13.18 0.69 22.06
C SER A 355 12.56 0.94 20.68
N PRO A 356 11.36 1.54 20.61
CA PRO A 356 10.78 2.00 19.34
C PRO A 356 11.69 3.00 18.60
N ALA A 357 12.48 3.81 19.30
CA ALA A 357 13.43 4.73 18.68
C ALA A 357 14.50 4.01 17.86
N ASP A 358 14.99 2.85 18.35
CA ASP A 358 15.97 2.03 17.63
C ASP A 358 15.40 1.53 16.28
N LEU A 359 14.09 1.27 16.20
CA LEU A 359 13.44 0.85 14.96
C LEU A 359 13.54 1.93 13.88
N TRP A 360 13.34 3.19 14.26
CA TRP A 360 13.50 4.34 13.37
C TRP A 360 14.96 4.54 12.97
N LEU A 361 15.90 4.37 13.89
CA LEU A 361 17.34 4.48 13.59
C LEU A 361 17.79 3.38 12.62
N ILE A 362 17.38 2.14 12.83
CA ILE A 362 17.65 1.01 11.91
C ILE A 362 17.04 1.32 10.54
N ALA A 363 15.77 1.72 10.48
CA ALA A 363 15.10 2.05 9.21
C ALA A 363 15.80 3.22 8.47
N ALA A 364 16.22 4.25 9.20
CA ALA A 364 16.97 5.38 8.63
C ALA A 364 18.32 4.91 8.07
N GLY A 365 19.07 4.10 8.83
CA GLY A 365 20.33 3.49 8.38
C GLY A 365 20.17 2.64 7.12
N LEU A 366 19.09 1.87 7.02
CA LEU A 366 18.78 1.02 5.85
C LEU A 366 18.26 1.81 4.64
N SER A 367 17.67 2.98 4.87
CA SER A 367 17.11 3.79 3.78
C SER A 367 18.15 4.21 2.75
N MET A 368 19.39 4.49 3.17
CA MET A 368 20.47 4.94 2.28
C MET A 368 20.92 3.86 1.28
N PRO A 369 21.33 2.64 1.70
CA PRO A 369 21.68 1.59 0.76
C PRO A 369 20.49 1.19 -0.13
N LEU A 370 19.28 1.14 0.43
CA LEU A 370 18.07 0.87 -0.35
C LEU A 370 17.79 1.96 -1.39
N TRP A 371 18.04 3.22 -1.06
CA TRP A 371 17.89 4.34 -1.98
C TRP A 371 18.89 4.24 -3.14
N LEU A 372 20.15 3.93 -2.86
CA LEU A 372 21.17 3.71 -3.90
C LEU A 372 20.77 2.58 -4.85
N ALA A 373 20.30 1.45 -4.30
CA ALA A 373 19.82 0.33 -5.09
C ALA A 373 18.60 0.69 -5.94
N CYS A 374 17.62 1.42 -5.38
CA CYS A 374 16.46 1.89 -6.12
C CYS A 374 16.85 2.87 -7.24
N ARG A 375 17.81 3.77 -6.98
CA ARG A 375 18.34 4.70 -8.00
C ARG A 375 18.94 3.94 -9.17
N TRP A 376 19.74 2.91 -8.87
CA TRP A 376 20.31 2.03 -9.88
C TRP A 376 19.22 1.31 -10.69
N MET A 377 18.23 0.72 -10.02
CA MET A 377 17.11 0.02 -10.69
C MET A 377 16.30 0.96 -11.58
N VAL A 378 16.01 2.18 -11.12
CA VAL A 378 15.32 3.19 -11.93
C VAL A 378 16.14 3.59 -13.16
N ALA A 379 17.46 3.72 -13.02
CA ALA A 379 18.34 4.00 -14.16
C ALA A 379 18.38 2.81 -15.15
N LEU A 380 18.43 1.57 -14.64
CA LEU A 380 18.41 0.35 -15.45
C LEU A 380 17.11 0.25 -16.27
N LYS A 381 15.94 0.46 -15.63
CA LYS A 381 14.63 0.46 -16.31
C LYS A 381 14.52 1.48 -17.44
N ARG A 382 15.28 2.59 -17.37
CA ARG A 382 15.32 3.60 -18.45
C ARG A 382 16.22 3.18 -19.60
N ARG A 383 17.27 2.41 -19.33
CA ARG A 383 18.26 1.97 -20.32
C ARG A 383 17.87 0.67 -21.03
N THR A 384 17.11 -0.19 -20.37
CA THR A 384 16.80 -1.55 -20.87
C THR A 384 15.30 -1.75 -21.04
N PRO A 385 14.80 -1.94 -22.28
CA PRO A 385 13.38 -2.19 -22.55
C PRO A 385 13.00 -3.68 -22.33
N ALA A 386 13.50 -4.31 -21.25
CA ALA A 386 13.18 -5.71 -20.97
C ALA A 386 11.73 -5.86 -20.47
N PRO A 387 10.91 -6.75 -21.06
CA PRO A 387 9.50 -6.93 -20.67
C PRO A 387 9.34 -7.31 -19.19
N VAL A 388 10.25 -8.11 -18.64
CA VAL A 388 10.23 -8.56 -17.25
C VAL A 388 10.36 -7.39 -16.26
N LEU A 389 11.14 -6.36 -16.60
CA LEU A 389 11.32 -5.17 -15.77
C LEU A 389 10.05 -4.30 -15.67
N ARG A 390 9.06 -4.50 -16.55
CA ARG A 390 7.74 -3.84 -16.45
C ARG A 390 6.89 -4.42 -15.33
N TYR A 391 7.16 -5.67 -14.93
CA TYR A 391 6.41 -6.37 -13.88
C TYR A 391 7.09 -6.27 -12.50
N LEU A 392 8.39 -5.96 -12.46
CA LEU A 392 9.21 -5.75 -11.25
C LEU A 392 9.25 -4.30 -10.76
#